data_AF-A0A1I7S7T4-F1
#
_entry.id   AF-A0A1I7S7T4-F1
#
_cell.length_a   1.000
_cell.length_b   1.000
_cell.length_c   1.000
_cell.angle_alpha   90.00
_cell.angle_beta   90.00
_cell.angle_gamma   90.00
#
_symmetry.space_group_name_H-M   'P 1'
#
loop_
_entity.id
_entity.type
_entity.pdbx_description
1 polymer ?
#
loop_
_entity_poly.entity_id
_entity_poly.type
_entity_poly.pdbx_seq_one_letter_code
_entity_poly.pdbx_strand_id
1 'polypeptide(L)'
;MVSLSITVIYYTTKEISRYRWYLINSLIWSVLFDAIATLIGIVPLFPLPCYYGIHIVGSAGEGIQITFFFSAVVVLIGKGYSIILQLEYRYQQAQPSISIYRWVYDKFLFGSNEFILKGFVFAVSVEVETIPIIISFPDQSQQRTYLSSIDNVVAKVIDEHPNLICVAPDTSVIKLVLLPVLVLSLIPVFGILFLVITYFTVTLRTLSIKTYRLQMMLLLSVVAQFLTFLIFMIIPDSTREVSKYRWYLINSLIWSLFFDTMATFIGVVALFPVPCYFGINAAGKLSKNQQAFYFFVGVFSLIGKSSALVMQLEYRYQQSLGSTSTYRFYCNLYITGKMEFLFRAAVQLAFSVVILTPFVIFFPNQEEQLNMIASLDSVLANIVDTQPGVICFAAGTDVTLVFITPTVIIAILPFIGLSILGVSYSSIKQQHHAKKTFRLQMMLMNSLFVQFVVAIMFMIVPGLFFLGAPILGLRNMPRVIVYTFFPFLTHTSIDCLMILYFIRPYRQLLVRSFRTFRITTSFSHESVVPVRTTNVVHLTRIP
;
A
#
# COMPACT_ATOMS: atom_id res chain seq x y z
N MET A 1 11.46 -21.94 2.37
CA MET A 1 10.06 -21.45 2.48
C MET A 1 9.09 -22.19 1.55
N VAL A 2 9.35 -22.32 0.23
CA VAL A 2 8.44 -22.98 -0.73
C VAL A 2 8.06 -24.41 -0.34
N SER A 3 9.05 -25.25 0.02
CA SER A 3 8.81 -26.64 0.47
C SER A 3 7.92 -26.70 1.72
N LEU A 4 8.09 -25.76 2.66
CA LEU A 4 7.25 -25.64 3.85
C LEU A 4 5.80 -25.26 3.49
N SER A 5 5.61 -24.32 2.57
CA SER A 5 4.30 -23.90 2.07
C SER A 5 3.56 -25.04 1.35
N ILE A 6 4.26 -25.80 0.50
CA ILE A 6 3.70 -26.97 -0.20
C ILE A 6 3.30 -28.06 0.81
N THR A 7 4.16 -28.32 1.80
CA THR A 7 3.89 -29.32 2.85
C THR A 7 2.65 -28.93 3.66
N VAL A 8 2.54 -27.67 4.09
CA VAL A 8 1.36 -27.17 4.83
C VAL A 8 0.08 -27.24 3.99
N ILE A 9 0.16 -27.01 2.67
CA ILE A 9 -0.99 -27.15 1.76
C ILE A 9 -1.35 -28.64 1.54
N TYR A 10 -0.36 -29.53 1.53
CA TYR A 10 -0.59 -30.97 1.37
C TYR A 10 -1.26 -31.60 2.60
N TYR A 11 -0.98 -31.09 3.81
CA TYR A 11 -1.54 -31.60 5.07
C TYR A 11 -2.87 -30.97 5.51
N THR A 12 -3.44 -30.01 4.77
CA THR A 12 -4.78 -29.48 5.11
C THR A 12 -5.88 -30.54 4.92
N THR A 13 -7.07 -30.37 5.50
CA THR A 13 -8.13 -31.41 5.49
C THR A 13 -8.88 -31.49 4.15
N LYS A 14 -9.48 -32.66 3.85
CA LYS A 14 -10.14 -33.00 2.57
C LYS A 14 -11.26 -32.00 2.17
N GLU A 15 -11.88 -31.33 3.14
CA GLU A 15 -12.91 -30.29 2.95
C GLU A 15 -12.38 -29.02 2.26
N ILE A 16 -11.06 -28.79 2.26
CA ILE A 16 -10.43 -27.59 1.66
C ILE A 16 -9.90 -27.88 0.24
N SER A 17 -10.22 -29.03 -0.35
CA SER A 17 -9.66 -29.50 -1.63
C SER A 17 -9.74 -28.47 -2.77
N ARG A 18 -10.83 -27.71 -2.87
CA ARG A 18 -10.97 -26.64 -3.88
C ARG A 18 -10.12 -25.41 -3.57
N TYR A 19 -10.11 -24.93 -2.33
CA TYR A 19 -9.31 -23.77 -1.94
C TYR A 19 -7.80 -24.03 -2.06
N ARG A 20 -7.39 -25.27 -1.80
CA ARG A 20 -6.02 -25.73 -1.99
C ARG A 20 -5.54 -25.47 -3.41
N TRP A 21 -6.38 -25.68 -4.41
CA TRP A 21 -6.00 -25.41 -5.79
C TRP A 21 -5.68 -23.92 -6.02
N TYR A 22 -6.53 -23.01 -5.54
CA TYR A 22 -6.26 -21.56 -5.63
C TYR A 22 -5.01 -21.12 -4.87
N LEU A 23 -4.72 -21.75 -3.73
CA LEU A 23 -3.49 -21.53 -2.97
C LEU A 23 -2.26 -22.05 -3.71
N ILE A 24 -2.32 -23.27 -4.26
CA ILE A 24 -1.25 -23.87 -5.06
C ILE A 24 -0.99 -23.01 -6.29
N ASN A 25 -2.04 -22.59 -7.00
CA ASN A 25 -1.93 -21.75 -8.18
C ASN A 25 -1.19 -20.45 -7.87
N SER A 26 -1.61 -19.72 -6.83
CA SER A 26 -0.91 -18.49 -6.43
C SER A 26 0.50 -18.72 -5.89
N LEU A 27 0.75 -19.83 -5.20
CA LEU A 27 2.08 -20.20 -4.75
C LEU A 27 2.99 -20.48 -5.95
N ILE A 28 2.53 -21.24 -6.96
CA ILE A 28 3.26 -21.51 -8.20
C ILE A 28 3.64 -20.18 -8.88
N TRP A 29 2.67 -19.28 -9.08
CA TRP A 29 2.97 -17.98 -9.70
C TRP A 29 3.91 -17.12 -8.86
N SER A 30 3.81 -17.18 -7.53
CA SER A 30 4.73 -16.45 -6.65
C SER A 30 6.15 -16.99 -6.73
N VAL A 31 6.31 -18.32 -6.74
CA VAL A 31 7.62 -18.98 -6.89
C VAL A 31 8.22 -18.70 -8.26
N LEU A 32 7.42 -18.81 -9.32
CA LEU A 32 7.85 -18.46 -10.67
C LEU A 32 8.25 -16.98 -10.74
N PHE A 33 7.51 -16.09 -10.08
CA PHE A 33 7.81 -14.67 -10.06
C PHE A 33 9.15 -14.39 -9.38
N ASP A 34 9.35 -14.95 -8.18
CA ASP A 34 10.58 -14.77 -7.43
C ASP A 34 11.78 -15.40 -8.17
N ALA A 35 11.60 -16.58 -8.78
CA ALA A 35 12.62 -17.24 -9.59
C ALA A 35 13.01 -16.40 -10.80
N ILE A 36 12.04 -15.89 -11.56
CA ILE A 36 12.31 -15.05 -12.73
C ILE A 36 12.94 -13.71 -12.32
N ALA A 37 12.43 -13.06 -11.27
CA ALA A 37 13.00 -11.82 -10.76
C ALA A 37 14.47 -11.99 -10.34
N THR A 38 14.79 -13.11 -9.66
CA THR A 38 16.16 -13.46 -9.25
C THR A 38 17.06 -13.82 -10.44
N LEU A 39 16.53 -14.51 -11.44
CA LEU A 39 17.28 -14.89 -12.63
C LEU A 39 17.64 -13.70 -13.52
N ILE A 40 16.72 -12.74 -13.64
CA ILE A 40 16.90 -11.57 -14.52
C ILE A 40 17.63 -10.44 -13.82
N GLY A 41 17.16 -9.99 -12.65
CA GLY A 41 17.63 -8.76 -12.01
C GLY A 41 17.55 -7.57 -12.98
N ILE A 42 16.35 -7.13 -13.32
CA ILE A 42 16.15 -6.06 -14.33
C ILE A 42 16.63 -4.72 -13.76
N VAL A 43 17.60 -4.10 -14.43
CA VAL A 43 18.01 -2.71 -14.17
C VAL A 43 17.49 -1.82 -15.30
N PRO A 44 16.44 -1.00 -15.06
CA PRO A 44 15.96 -0.06 -16.06
C PRO A 44 16.89 1.16 -16.16
N LEU A 45 17.24 1.56 -17.38
CA LEU A 45 18.09 2.73 -17.65
C LEU A 45 17.25 3.95 -18.01
N PHE A 46 16.61 4.59 -17.03
CA PHE A 46 15.86 5.82 -17.29
C PHE A 46 16.79 6.99 -17.69
N PRO A 47 16.44 7.81 -18.71
CA PRO A 47 15.16 7.87 -19.43
C PRO A 47 15.06 6.99 -20.69
N LEU A 48 16.10 6.21 -21.01
CA LEU A 48 16.10 5.34 -22.18
C LEU A 48 15.12 4.16 -21.95
N PRO A 49 14.38 3.71 -22.98
CA PRO A 49 13.56 2.51 -22.90
C PRO A 49 14.43 1.24 -23.01
N CYS A 50 15.54 1.22 -22.27
CA CYS A 50 16.50 0.12 -22.26
C CYS A 50 16.59 -0.49 -20.85
N TYR A 51 16.89 -1.78 -20.81
CA TYR A 51 17.18 -2.50 -19.59
C TYR A 51 18.31 -3.49 -19.83
N TYR A 52 18.96 -3.91 -18.75
CA TYR A 52 19.85 -5.06 -18.76
C TYR A 52 19.60 -5.90 -17.52
N GLY A 53 19.87 -7.20 -17.62
CA GLY A 53 19.90 -8.09 -16.48
C GLY A 53 21.24 -8.01 -15.75
N ILE A 54 21.24 -7.97 -14.41
CA ILE A 54 22.48 -8.04 -13.60
C ILE A 54 22.82 -9.45 -13.10
N HIS A 55 21.93 -10.42 -13.29
CA HIS A 55 22.11 -11.78 -12.77
C HIS A 55 22.43 -12.80 -13.87
N ILE A 56 22.08 -14.06 -13.68
CA ILE A 56 22.45 -15.19 -14.57
C ILE A 56 22.02 -14.93 -16.02
N VAL A 57 20.85 -14.32 -16.21
CA VAL A 57 20.34 -13.97 -17.54
C VAL A 57 21.11 -12.80 -18.15
N GLY A 58 21.75 -11.96 -17.35
CA GLY A 58 22.55 -10.81 -17.79
C GLY A 58 23.75 -11.18 -18.66
N SER A 59 24.31 -12.38 -18.49
CA SER A 59 25.38 -12.92 -19.36
C SER A 59 24.87 -13.74 -20.54
N ALA A 60 23.56 -14.03 -20.60
CA ALA A 60 22.96 -14.80 -21.67
C ALA A 60 22.79 -13.94 -22.94
N GLY A 61 22.75 -14.60 -24.11
CA GLY A 61 22.50 -13.93 -25.37
C GLY A 61 21.14 -13.23 -25.41
N GLU A 62 21.01 -12.24 -26.28
CA GLU A 62 19.86 -11.33 -26.37
C GLU A 62 18.51 -12.07 -26.46
N GLY A 63 18.42 -13.10 -27.30
CA GLY A 63 17.20 -13.89 -27.44
C GLY A 63 16.74 -14.55 -26.15
N ILE A 64 17.68 -15.01 -25.31
CA ILE A 64 17.37 -15.60 -24.00
C ILE A 64 16.85 -14.51 -23.05
N GLN A 65 17.52 -13.37 -23.00
CA GLN A 65 17.10 -12.26 -22.15
C GLN A 65 15.70 -11.74 -22.51
N ILE A 66 15.39 -11.60 -23.81
CA ILE A 66 14.07 -11.22 -24.32
C ILE A 66 13.03 -12.27 -23.89
N THR A 67 13.33 -13.56 -24.05
CA THR A 67 12.44 -14.66 -23.63
C THR A 67 12.15 -14.62 -22.14
N PHE A 68 13.17 -14.36 -21.31
CA PHE A 68 13.01 -14.23 -19.87
C PHE A 68 12.19 -12.99 -19.47
N PHE A 69 12.40 -11.86 -20.14
CA PHE A 69 11.58 -10.66 -19.93
C PHE A 69 10.09 -10.94 -20.21
N PHE A 70 9.77 -11.60 -21.32
CA PHE A 70 8.39 -12.01 -21.61
C PHE A 70 7.85 -13.00 -20.59
N SER A 71 8.65 -13.97 -20.18
CA SER A 71 8.28 -14.90 -19.13
C SER A 71 7.96 -14.17 -17.81
N ALA A 72 8.69 -13.09 -17.49
CA ALA A 72 8.41 -12.25 -16.33
C ALA A 72 7.05 -11.57 -16.41
N VAL A 73 6.68 -11.03 -17.58
CA VAL A 73 5.37 -10.42 -17.82
C VAL A 73 4.26 -11.46 -17.67
N VAL A 74 4.38 -12.63 -18.31
CA VAL A 74 3.41 -13.74 -18.20
C VAL A 74 3.22 -14.14 -16.74
N VAL A 75 4.32 -14.31 -16.01
CA VAL A 75 4.28 -14.72 -14.60
C VAL A 75 3.68 -13.65 -13.71
N LEU A 76 3.91 -12.37 -14.00
CA LEU A 76 3.30 -11.25 -13.28
C LEU A 76 1.79 -11.18 -13.52
N ILE A 77 1.32 -11.36 -14.76
CA ILE A 77 -0.11 -11.47 -15.10
C ILE A 77 -0.71 -12.69 -14.40
N GLY A 78 -0.04 -13.84 -14.45
CA GLY A 78 -0.45 -15.08 -13.77
C GLY A 78 -0.59 -14.89 -12.27
N LYS A 79 0.34 -14.16 -11.65
CA LYS A 79 0.25 -13.78 -10.23
C LYS A 79 -0.96 -12.90 -9.96
N GLY A 80 -1.18 -11.84 -10.74
CA GLY A 80 -2.36 -10.97 -10.62
C GLY A 80 -3.67 -11.74 -10.77
N TYR A 81 -3.75 -12.60 -11.79
CA TYR A 81 -4.89 -13.47 -12.05
C TYR A 81 -5.15 -14.45 -10.89
N SER A 82 -4.10 -15.08 -10.35
CA SER A 82 -4.22 -15.98 -9.20
C SER A 82 -4.78 -15.28 -7.97
N ILE A 83 -4.45 -14.00 -7.77
CA ILE A 83 -4.99 -13.18 -6.67
C ILE A 83 -6.47 -12.91 -6.90
N ILE A 84 -6.89 -12.55 -8.13
CA ILE A 84 -8.30 -12.34 -8.48
C ILE A 84 -9.11 -13.62 -8.25
N LEU A 85 -8.61 -14.77 -8.72
CA LEU A 85 -9.27 -16.06 -8.51
C LEU A 85 -9.40 -16.40 -7.02
N GLN A 86 -8.38 -16.12 -6.22
CA GLN A 86 -8.47 -16.27 -4.77
C GLN A 86 -9.52 -15.33 -4.17
N LEU A 87 -9.54 -14.06 -4.57
CA LEU A 87 -10.53 -13.08 -4.11
C LEU A 87 -11.95 -13.53 -4.41
N GLU A 88 -12.18 -14.01 -5.63
CA GLU A 88 -13.48 -14.49 -6.12
C GLU A 88 -13.94 -15.75 -5.37
N TYR A 89 -13.07 -16.75 -5.22
CA TYR A 89 -13.40 -17.96 -4.46
C TYR A 89 -13.72 -17.63 -2.99
N ARG A 90 -12.92 -16.74 -2.38
CA ARG A 90 -13.13 -16.28 -1.00
C ARG A 90 -14.45 -15.53 -0.87
N TYR A 91 -14.84 -14.74 -1.86
CA TYR A 91 -16.14 -14.08 -1.94
C TYR A 91 -17.30 -15.08 -2.00
N GLN A 92 -17.18 -16.13 -2.81
CA GLN A 92 -18.21 -17.18 -2.91
C GLN A 92 -18.39 -17.93 -1.59
N GLN A 93 -17.29 -18.24 -0.89
CA GLN A 93 -17.35 -18.89 0.43
C GLN A 93 -17.99 -17.98 1.50
N ALA A 94 -17.86 -16.66 1.35
CA ALA A 94 -18.45 -15.68 2.25
C ALA A 94 -19.97 -15.51 2.05
N GLN A 95 -20.52 -15.92 0.91
CA GLN A 95 -21.95 -15.79 0.59
C GLN A 95 -22.79 -16.86 1.32
N PRO A 96 -23.94 -16.49 1.92
CA PRO A 96 -24.84 -17.45 2.55
C PRO A 96 -25.34 -18.49 1.53
N SER A 97 -25.57 -19.73 1.99
CA SER A 97 -25.92 -20.88 1.14
C SER A 97 -27.20 -20.72 0.32
N ILE A 98 -28.07 -19.79 0.70
CA ILE A 98 -29.41 -19.59 0.11
C ILE A 98 -29.43 -18.46 -0.94
N SER A 99 -28.30 -17.79 -1.23
CA SER A 99 -28.35 -16.70 -2.21
C SER A 99 -28.58 -17.24 -3.63
N ILE A 100 -29.58 -16.69 -4.34
CA ILE A 100 -29.79 -16.92 -5.79
C ILE A 100 -28.49 -16.72 -6.55
N TYR A 101 -27.64 -15.79 -6.10
CA TYR A 101 -26.32 -15.57 -6.65
C TYR A 101 -25.45 -16.83 -6.57
N ARG A 102 -25.35 -17.49 -5.40
CA ARG A 102 -24.62 -18.75 -5.24
C ARG A 102 -25.22 -19.86 -6.09
N TRP A 103 -26.54 -19.95 -6.19
CA TRP A 103 -27.20 -20.96 -7.05
C TRP A 103 -26.92 -20.74 -8.54
N VAL A 104 -27.04 -19.49 -9.03
CA VAL A 104 -26.70 -19.13 -10.41
C VAL A 104 -25.20 -19.34 -10.67
N TYR A 105 -24.34 -18.99 -9.72
CA TYR A 105 -22.90 -19.20 -9.86
C TYR A 105 -22.53 -20.69 -9.87
N ASP A 106 -23.03 -21.47 -8.91
CA ASP A 106 -22.75 -22.90 -8.77
C ASP A 106 -23.30 -23.72 -9.95
N LYS A 107 -24.48 -23.36 -10.51
CA LYS A 107 -25.08 -24.08 -11.64
C LYS A 107 -24.63 -23.60 -13.03
N PHE A 108 -24.43 -22.30 -13.22
CA PHE A 108 -24.21 -21.71 -14.55
C PHE A 108 -22.73 -21.40 -14.83
N LEU A 109 -21.92 -21.16 -13.79
CA LEU A 109 -20.51 -20.79 -13.93
C LEU A 109 -19.52 -21.90 -13.50
N PHE A 110 -19.91 -22.84 -12.61
CA PHE A 110 -19.00 -23.83 -11.99
C PHE A 110 -19.04 -25.26 -12.57
N GLY A 111 -19.52 -25.44 -13.80
CA GLY A 111 -19.32 -26.70 -14.53
C GLY A 111 -17.84 -26.94 -14.86
N SER A 112 -17.48 -28.16 -15.30
CA SER A 112 -16.11 -28.52 -15.75
C SER A 112 -15.48 -27.54 -16.77
N ASN A 113 -16.31 -26.73 -17.41
CA ASN A 113 -15.92 -25.71 -18.39
C ASN A 113 -15.38 -24.42 -17.75
N GLU A 114 -15.49 -24.23 -16.43
CA GLU A 114 -15.00 -23.03 -15.75
C GLU A 114 -13.48 -22.93 -15.79
N PHE A 115 -12.78 -24.03 -15.51
CA PHE A 115 -11.32 -24.07 -15.56
C PHE A 115 -10.82 -23.76 -16.98
N ILE A 116 -11.53 -24.29 -17.98
CA ILE A 116 -11.25 -24.04 -19.38
C ILE A 116 -11.52 -22.57 -19.71
N LEU A 117 -12.64 -21.99 -19.26
CA LEU A 117 -12.99 -20.59 -19.52
C LEU A 117 -12.04 -19.62 -18.80
N LYS A 118 -11.68 -19.90 -17.55
CA LYS A 118 -10.76 -19.11 -16.73
C LYS A 118 -9.33 -19.21 -17.26
N GLY A 119 -8.89 -20.43 -17.57
CA GLY A 119 -7.62 -20.68 -18.26
C GLY A 119 -7.58 -20.04 -19.65
N PHE A 120 -8.69 -20.05 -20.39
CA PHE A 120 -8.83 -19.40 -21.69
C PHE A 120 -8.78 -17.88 -21.57
N VAL A 121 -9.49 -17.28 -20.61
CA VAL A 121 -9.42 -15.83 -20.33
C VAL A 121 -8.00 -15.45 -19.94
N PHE A 122 -7.30 -16.25 -19.12
CA PHE A 122 -5.90 -16.04 -18.79
C PHE A 122 -4.99 -16.15 -20.02
N ALA A 123 -5.13 -17.21 -20.82
CA ALA A 123 -4.36 -17.43 -22.04
C ALA A 123 -4.58 -16.30 -23.06
N VAL A 124 -5.84 -15.91 -23.30
CA VAL A 124 -6.18 -14.77 -24.15
C VAL A 124 -5.62 -13.47 -23.59
N SER A 125 -5.69 -13.24 -22.28
CA SER A 125 -5.11 -12.03 -21.67
C SER A 125 -3.59 -11.99 -21.86
N VAL A 126 -2.93 -13.12 -21.67
CA VAL A 126 -1.48 -13.27 -21.89
C VAL A 126 -1.13 -13.08 -23.37
N GLU A 127 -1.85 -13.72 -24.28
CA GLU A 127 -1.60 -13.65 -25.73
C GLU A 127 -1.87 -12.25 -26.30
N VAL A 128 -2.98 -11.63 -25.91
CA VAL A 128 -3.33 -10.24 -26.30
C VAL A 128 -2.28 -9.26 -25.81
N GLU A 129 -1.69 -9.49 -24.63
CA GLU A 129 -0.65 -8.61 -24.09
C GLU A 129 0.76 -8.93 -24.61
N THR A 130 1.12 -10.20 -24.84
CA THR A 130 2.52 -10.59 -25.17
C THR A 130 2.80 -10.68 -26.66
N ILE A 131 1.87 -11.18 -27.48
CA ILE A 131 2.07 -11.38 -28.92
C ILE A 131 2.46 -10.09 -29.63
N PRO A 132 1.75 -8.96 -29.42
CA PRO A 132 2.12 -7.78 -30.17
C PRO A 132 3.46 -7.20 -29.69
N ILE A 133 3.99 -7.58 -28.50
CA ILE A 133 5.28 -7.08 -27.97
C ILE A 133 6.39 -7.86 -28.64
N ILE A 134 6.21 -9.18 -28.74
CA ILE A 134 7.14 -10.07 -29.44
C ILE A 134 7.25 -9.65 -30.91
N ILE A 135 6.12 -9.35 -31.58
CA ILE A 135 6.11 -8.94 -32.99
C ILE A 135 6.72 -7.55 -33.20
N SER A 136 6.60 -6.66 -32.22
CA SER A 136 7.10 -5.29 -32.33
C SER A 136 8.51 -5.10 -31.78
N PHE A 137 9.18 -6.18 -31.36
CA PHE A 137 10.56 -6.11 -30.88
C PHE A 137 11.53 -5.81 -32.04
N PRO A 138 12.24 -4.67 -32.02
CA PRO A 138 13.14 -4.28 -33.10
C PRO A 138 14.43 -5.09 -33.06
N ASP A 139 15.13 -5.12 -34.21
CA ASP A 139 16.49 -5.61 -34.29
C ASP A 139 17.39 -4.77 -33.35
N GLN A 140 17.96 -5.44 -32.35
CA GLN A 140 18.79 -4.82 -31.32
C GLN A 140 20.06 -4.18 -31.90
N SER A 141 20.59 -4.72 -32.99
CA SER A 141 21.79 -4.19 -33.65
C SER A 141 21.52 -2.81 -34.27
N GLN A 142 20.39 -2.66 -34.96
CA GLN A 142 19.96 -1.40 -35.54
C GLN A 142 19.66 -0.37 -34.46
N GLN A 143 19.04 -0.81 -33.36
CA GLN A 143 18.69 0.10 -32.28
C GLN A 143 19.90 0.57 -31.46
N ARG A 144 20.90 -0.28 -31.21
CA ARG A 144 22.15 0.15 -30.57
C ARG A 144 22.89 1.15 -31.43
N THR A 145 22.95 0.92 -32.74
CA THR A 145 23.56 1.85 -33.71
C THR A 145 22.87 3.21 -33.64
N TYR A 146 21.54 3.22 -33.67
CA TYR A 146 20.74 4.45 -33.53
C TYR A 146 21.01 5.16 -32.19
N LEU A 147 20.92 4.47 -31.06
CA LEU A 147 21.14 5.07 -29.73
C LEU A 147 22.56 5.59 -29.52
N SER A 148 23.57 4.87 -30.02
CA SER A 148 24.97 5.30 -29.96
C SER A 148 25.23 6.58 -30.76
N SER A 149 24.43 6.84 -31.80
CA SER A 149 24.53 8.06 -32.63
C SER A 149 23.87 9.29 -32.00
N ILE A 150 23.02 9.12 -30.97
CA ILE A 150 22.30 10.23 -30.33
C ILE A 150 23.19 10.96 -29.32
N ASP A 151 23.96 10.23 -28.51
CA ASP A 151 24.76 10.80 -27.42
C ASP A 151 25.97 9.90 -27.11
N ASN A 152 27.15 10.52 -26.97
CA ASN A 152 28.40 9.84 -26.61
C ASN A 152 28.33 9.13 -25.24
N VAL A 153 27.54 9.66 -24.30
CA VAL A 153 27.32 9.02 -23.00
C VAL A 153 26.54 7.72 -23.17
N VAL A 154 25.54 7.71 -24.06
CA VAL A 154 24.74 6.53 -24.35
C VAL A 154 25.56 5.49 -25.11
N ALA A 155 26.40 5.92 -26.05
CA ALA A 155 27.36 5.04 -26.72
C ALA A 155 28.29 4.35 -25.71
N LYS A 156 28.85 5.09 -24.76
CA LYS A 156 29.70 4.53 -23.70
C LYS A 156 28.96 3.49 -22.84
N VAL A 157 27.71 3.75 -22.49
CA VAL A 157 26.88 2.79 -21.71
C VAL A 157 26.58 1.52 -22.51
N ILE A 158 26.34 1.64 -23.82
CA ILE A 158 26.14 0.50 -24.71
C ILE A 158 27.42 -0.34 -24.83
N ASP A 159 28.58 0.32 -24.94
CA ASP A 159 29.88 -0.35 -25.00
C ASP A 159 30.23 -1.07 -23.68
N GLU A 160 29.92 -0.45 -22.53
CA GLU A 160 30.10 -1.07 -21.20
C GLU A 160 29.12 -2.22 -20.95
N HIS A 161 27.95 -2.22 -21.60
CA HIS A 161 26.90 -3.21 -21.44
C HIS A 161 26.42 -3.74 -22.79
N PRO A 162 27.19 -4.63 -23.47
CA PRO A 162 26.83 -5.15 -24.79
C PRO A 162 25.55 -5.99 -24.77
N ASN A 163 25.09 -6.42 -23.59
CA ASN A 163 23.84 -7.17 -23.43
C ASN A 163 22.63 -6.26 -23.16
N LEU A 164 22.74 -4.97 -23.43
CA LEU A 164 21.64 -4.02 -23.29
C LEU A 164 20.51 -4.39 -24.24
N ILE A 165 19.31 -4.59 -23.70
CA ILE A 165 18.09 -4.68 -24.50
C ILE A 165 17.42 -3.34 -24.53
N CYS A 166 17.21 -2.83 -25.73
CA CYS A 166 16.50 -1.59 -25.96
C CYS A 166 15.20 -1.88 -26.70
N VAL A 167 14.12 -1.29 -26.19
CA VAL A 167 12.82 -1.32 -26.82
C VAL A 167 12.73 -0.14 -27.78
N ALA A 168 12.28 -0.35 -29.02
CA ALA A 168 12.15 0.72 -30.02
C ALA A 168 11.46 1.93 -29.39
N PRO A 169 11.95 3.16 -29.61
CA PRO A 169 11.18 4.36 -29.31
C PRO A 169 9.94 4.47 -30.22
N ASP A 170 9.63 3.47 -31.05
CA ASP A 170 8.33 3.35 -31.67
C ASP A 170 7.28 2.99 -30.61
N THR A 171 6.48 4.00 -30.29
CA THR A 171 5.05 3.98 -29.97
C THR A 171 4.42 2.67 -29.50
N SER A 172 4.42 1.66 -30.36
CA SER A 172 3.64 0.43 -30.23
C SER A 172 4.16 -0.46 -29.11
N VAL A 173 5.47 -0.62 -28.98
CA VAL A 173 6.07 -1.52 -27.97
C VAL A 173 5.93 -0.96 -26.56
N ILE A 174 6.11 0.35 -26.43
CA ILE A 174 5.90 1.06 -25.17
C ILE A 174 4.43 0.89 -24.75
N LYS A 175 3.45 1.22 -25.64
CA LYS A 175 1.99 0.95 -25.46
C LYS A 175 1.68 -0.40 -24.84
N LEU A 176 2.47 -1.38 -25.19
CA LEU A 176 2.23 -2.77 -24.92
C LEU A 176 2.96 -3.31 -23.68
N VAL A 177 4.04 -2.66 -23.22
CA VAL A 177 4.67 -2.93 -21.91
C VAL A 177 3.88 -2.29 -20.75
N LEU A 178 3.21 -1.15 -20.98
CA LEU A 178 2.45 -0.48 -19.93
C LEU A 178 1.00 -0.91 -19.85
N LEU A 179 0.45 -1.55 -20.89
CA LEU A 179 -0.86 -2.18 -20.79
C LEU A 179 -0.86 -3.21 -19.63
N PRO A 180 0.11 -4.14 -19.52
CA PRO A 180 0.28 -4.98 -18.34
C PRO A 180 0.38 -4.19 -17.04
N VAL A 181 1.20 -3.12 -16.99
CA VAL A 181 1.38 -2.30 -15.76
C VAL A 181 0.09 -1.57 -15.36
N LEU A 182 -0.65 -1.03 -16.34
CA LEU A 182 -1.93 -0.36 -16.13
C LEU A 182 -2.98 -1.36 -15.65
N VAL A 183 -3.10 -2.51 -16.33
CA VAL A 183 -3.98 -3.62 -15.92
C VAL A 183 -3.63 -4.07 -14.50
N LEU A 184 -2.35 -4.28 -14.20
CA LEU A 184 -1.83 -4.61 -12.86
C LEU A 184 -2.09 -3.52 -11.81
N SER A 185 -2.19 -2.26 -12.20
CA SER A 185 -2.53 -1.14 -11.30
C SER A 185 -4.04 -0.95 -11.09
N LEU A 186 -4.85 -1.32 -12.08
CA LEU A 186 -6.32 -1.29 -12.00
C LEU A 186 -6.86 -2.45 -11.16
N ILE A 187 -6.22 -3.62 -11.19
CA ILE A 187 -6.58 -4.79 -10.38
C ILE A 187 -6.67 -4.45 -8.88
N PRO A 188 -5.69 -3.78 -8.25
CA PRO A 188 -5.79 -3.28 -6.89
C PRO A 188 -6.96 -2.32 -6.67
N VAL A 189 -7.19 -1.35 -7.56
CA VAL A 189 -8.27 -0.35 -7.41
C VAL A 189 -9.65 -1.03 -7.43
N PHE A 190 -9.91 -1.85 -8.45
CA PHE A 190 -11.16 -2.62 -8.54
C PHE A 190 -11.26 -3.65 -7.41
N GLY A 191 -10.13 -4.23 -6.99
CA GLY A 191 -10.02 -5.10 -5.82
C GLY A 191 -10.45 -4.41 -4.53
N ILE A 192 -9.98 -3.19 -4.24
CA ILE A 192 -10.43 -2.41 -3.07
C ILE A 192 -11.92 -2.14 -3.17
N LEU A 193 -12.39 -1.60 -4.30
CA LEU A 193 -13.79 -1.22 -4.45
C LEU A 193 -14.71 -2.44 -4.25
N PHE A 194 -14.35 -3.56 -4.87
CA PHE A 194 -15.05 -4.82 -4.71
C PHE A 194 -14.98 -5.33 -3.26
N LEU A 195 -13.82 -5.26 -2.60
CA LEU A 195 -13.67 -5.65 -1.19
C LEU A 195 -14.48 -4.76 -0.25
N VAL A 196 -14.55 -3.45 -0.49
CA VAL A 196 -15.34 -2.50 0.28
C VAL A 196 -16.83 -2.81 0.11
N ILE A 197 -17.30 -2.93 -1.13
CA ILE A 197 -18.71 -3.25 -1.43
C ILE A 197 -19.09 -4.61 -0.84
N THR A 198 -18.23 -5.61 -1.01
CA THR A 198 -18.40 -6.94 -0.42
C THR A 198 -18.43 -6.86 1.10
N TYR A 199 -17.49 -6.13 1.70
CA TYR A 199 -17.42 -5.96 3.14
C TYR A 199 -18.74 -5.40 3.64
N PHE A 200 -19.20 -4.26 3.12
CA PHE A 200 -20.47 -3.69 3.56
C PHE A 200 -21.65 -4.65 3.31
N THR A 201 -21.74 -5.28 2.14
CA THR A 201 -22.86 -6.16 1.79
C THR A 201 -22.93 -7.42 2.65
N VAL A 202 -21.78 -8.06 2.92
CA VAL A 202 -21.70 -9.30 3.71
C VAL A 202 -21.79 -9.00 5.20
N THR A 203 -21.09 -7.95 5.66
CA THR A 203 -21.05 -7.56 7.08
C THR A 203 -22.43 -7.07 7.55
N LEU A 204 -23.27 -6.51 6.67
CA LEU A 204 -24.65 -6.15 6.98
C LEU A 204 -25.61 -7.35 7.11
N ARG A 205 -25.26 -8.53 6.56
CA ARG A 205 -26.18 -9.70 6.54
C ARG A 205 -25.82 -10.78 7.54
N THR A 206 -24.56 -11.24 7.59
CA THR A 206 -24.10 -12.27 8.54
C THR A 206 -22.58 -12.24 8.71
N LEU A 207 -22.11 -11.75 9.85
CA LEU A 207 -20.68 -11.67 10.18
C LEU A 207 -20.16 -13.02 10.70
N SER A 208 -19.73 -13.89 9.80
CA SER A 208 -18.90 -15.05 10.20
C SER A 208 -17.48 -14.59 10.49
N ILE A 209 -16.90 -15.01 11.62
CA ILE A 209 -15.51 -14.69 12.02
C ILE A 209 -14.52 -15.10 10.92
N LYS A 210 -14.77 -16.24 10.25
CA LYS A 210 -13.92 -16.72 9.15
C LYS A 210 -13.91 -15.73 7.97
N THR A 211 -15.07 -15.20 7.61
CA THR A 211 -15.23 -14.22 6.53
C THR A 211 -14.54 -12.91 6.85
N TYR A 212 -14.71 -12.42 8.08
CA TYR A 212 -14.09 -11.18 8.51
C TYR A 212 -12.56 -11.29 8.51
N ARG A 213 -11.98 -12.37 9.07
CA ARG A 213 -10.54 -12.65 8.98
C ARG A 213 -10.00 -12.61 7.56
N LEU A 214 -10.74 -13.21 6.64
CA LEU A 214 -10.38 -13.29 5.23
C LEU A 214 -10.37 -11.92 4.56
N GLN A 215 -11.40 -11.11 4.81
CA GLN A 215 -11.51 -9.73 4.30
C GLN A 215 -10.38 -8.85 4.82
N MET A 216 -10.02 -8.98 6.11
CA MET A 216 -8.92 -8.24 6.73
C MET A 216 -7.57 -8.53 6.07
N MET A 217 -7.29 -9.81 5.78
CA MET A 217 -6.05 -10.22 5.09
C MET A 217 -6.00 -9.72 3.65
N LEU A 218 -7.14 -9.75 2.94
CA LEU A 218 -7.25 -9.25 1.57
C LEU A 218 -7.04 -7.74 1.53
N LEU A 219 -7.67 -7.00 2.45
CA LEU A 219 -7.51 -5.55 2.54
C LEU A 219 -6.06 -5.17 2.80
N LEU A 220 -5.38 -5.82 3.75
CA LEU A 220 -3.94 -5.59 4.00
C LEU A 220 -3.09 -5.82 2.75
N SER A 221 -3.34 -6.92 2.03
CA SER A 221 -2.60 -7.23 0.80
C SER A 221 -2.73 -6.11 -0.23
N VAL A 222 -3.94 -5.56 -0.39
CA VAL A 222 -4.16 -4.49 -1.36
C VAL A 222 -3.56 -3.17 -0.87
N VAL A 223 -3.71 -2.83 0.42
CA VAL A 223 -3.06 -1.66 1.03
C VAL A 223 -1.54 -1.70 0.82
N ALA A 224 -0.90 -2.85 1.07
CA ALA A 224 0.53 -3.02 0.90
C ALA A 224 0.99 -2.80 -0.55
N GLN A 225 0.19 -3.23 -1.53
CA GLN A 225 0.46 -2.98 -2.96
C GLN A 225 0.39 -1.49 -3.30
N PHE A 226 -0.67 -0.80 -2.88
CA PHE A 226 -0.82 0.65 -3.11
C PHE A 226 0.31 1.45 -2.48
N LEU A 227 0.69 1.09 -1.26
CA LEU A 227 1.73 1.78 -0.52
C LEU A 227 3.11 1.55 -1.14
N THR A 228 3.41 0.33 -1.57
CA THR A 228 4.65 0.01 -2.31
C THR A 228 4.72 0.79 -3.61
N PHE A 229 3.63 0.83 -4.37
CA PHE A 229 3.52 1.63 -5.59
C PHE A 229 3.75 3.12 -5.31
N LEU A 230 3.13 3.68 -4.26
CA LEU A 230 3.31 5.09 -3.91
C LEU A 230 4.76 5.40 -3.49
N ILE A 231 5.38 4.56 -2.68
CA ILE A 231 6.79 4.74 -2.27
C ILE A 231 7.70 4.72 -3.50
N PHE A 232 7.48 3.77 -4.41
CA PHE A 232 8.22 3.69 -5.68
C PHE A 232 8.08 4.97 -6.51
N MET A 233 6.92 5.62 -6.50
CA MET A 233 6.69 6.89 -7.20
C MET A 233 7.35 8.10 -6.51
N ILE A 234 7.48 8.05 -5.18
CA ILE A 234 8.04 9.14 -4.36
C ILE A 234 9.58 9.17 -4.41
N ILE A 235 10.23 8.00 -4.41
CA ILE A 235 11.71 7.89 -4.37
C ILE A 235 12.44 8.62 -5.52
N PRO A 236 12.07 8.44 -6.81
CA PRO A 236 12.84 8.97 -7.93
C PRO A 236 12.68 10.49 -8.14
N ASP A 237 11.69 11.14 -7.52
CA ASP A 237 11.53 12.59 -7.61
C ASP A 237 12.64 13.30 -6.79
N SER A 238 13.67 13.79 -7.48
CA SER A 238 14.95 14.25 -6.91
C SER A 238 15.04 15.76 -6.64
N THR A 239 13.91 16.48 -6.64
CA THR A 239 13.97 17.92 -6.38
C THR A 239 14.47 18.21 -4.96
N ARG A 240 15.66 18.80 -4.85
CA ARG A 240 16.36 19.09 -3.57
C ARG A 240 15.47 19.84 -2.58
N GLU A 241 14.61 20.74 -3.07
CA GLU A 241 13.66 21.54 -2.29
C GLU A 241 12.57 20.71 -1.59
N VAL A 242 12.24 19.51 -2.09
CA VAL A 242 11.18 18.64 -1.55
C VAL A 242 11.76 17.45 -0.77
N SER A 243 13.08 17.24 -0.84
CA SER A 243 13.78 16.08 -0.25
C SER A 243 13.48 15.85 1.25
N LYS A 244 13.38 16.92 2.06
CA LYS A 244 13.06 16.82 3.48
C LYS A 244 11.59 16.47 3.73
N TYR A 245 10.67 17.10 2.99
CA TYR A 245 9.24 16.75 3.09
C TYR A 245 8.97 15.30 2.66
N ARG A 246 9.70 14.85 1.64
CA ARG A 246 9.65 13.47 1.15
C ARG A 246 9.93 12.46 2.26
N TRP A 247 10.92 12.74 3.11
CA TRP A 247 11.22 11.87 4.25
C TRP A 247 10.03 11.77 5.22
N TYR A 248 9.35 12.89 5.52
CA TYR A 248 8.16 12.87 6.37
C TYR A 248 7.01 12.08 5.77
N LEU A 249 6.78 12.20 4.46
CA LEU A 249 5.80 11.39 3.74
C LEU A 249 6.14 9.90 3.83
N ILE A 250 7.38 9.52 3.54
CA ILE A 250 7.83 8.11 3.61
C ILE A 250 7.69 7.57 5.04
N ASN A 251 8.11 8.34 6.05
CA ASN A 251 7.96 7.97 7.45
C ASN A 251 6.48 7.71 7.80
N SER A 252 5.58 8.58 7.35
CA SER A 252 4.14 8.40 7.54
C SER A 252 3.59 7.14 6.87
N LEU A 253 4.05 6.84 5.65
CA LEU A 253 3.66 5.63 4.93
C LEU A 253 4.19 4.37 5.63
N ILE A 254 5.44 4.37 6.10
CA ILE A 254 6.02 3.24 6.83
C ILE A 254 5.23 2.96 8.11
N TRP A 255 4.95 3.98 8.91
CA TRP A 255 4.14 3.82 10.12
C TRP A 255 2.71 3.38 9.82
N SER A 256 2.14 3.84 8.71
CA SER A 256 0.81 3.42 8.26
C SER A 256 0.79 1.94 7.89
N LEU A 257 1.77 1.47 7.11
CA LEU A 257 1.92 0.05 6.78
C LEU A 257 2.14 -0.81 8.04
N PHE A 258 2.99 -0.35 8.96
CA PHE A 258 3.25 -1.06 10.19
C PHE A 258 1.99 -1.18 11.06
N PHE A 259 1.23 -0.09 11.19
CA PHE A 259 -0.05 -0.08 11.86
C PHE A 259 -1.06 -1.03 11.22
N ASP A 260 -1.25 -0.98 9.89
CA ASP A 260 -2.21 -1.85 9.21
C ASP A 260 -1.81 -3.33 9.35
N THR A 261 -0.51 -3.62 9.28
CA THR A 261 0.03 -4.97 9.50
C THR A 261 -0.30 -5.46 10.90
N MET A 262 -0.08 -4.64 11.93
CA MET A 262 -0.39 -4.98 13.32
C MET A 262 -1.90 -5.12 13.55
N ALA A 263 -2.70 -4.20 13.01
CA ALA A 263 -4.16 -4.23 13.09
C ALA A 263 -4.74 -5.50 12.46
N THR A 264 -4.24 -5.90 11.28
CA THR A 264 -4.64 -7.15 10.61
C THR A 264 -4.08 -8.37 11.33
N PHE A 265 -2.84 -8.34 11.85
CA PHE A 265 -2.26 -9.47 12.59
C PHE A 265 -3.06 -9.80 13.85
N ILE A 266 -3.47 -8.76 14.58
CA ILE A 266 -4.24 -8.90 15.82
C ILE A 266 -5.70 -9.24 15.49
N GLY A 267 -6.36 -8.44 14.65
CA GLY A 267 -7.79 -8.54 14.41
C GLY A 267 -8.57 -8.39 15.71
N VAL A 268 -8.49 -7.21 16.33
CA VAL A 268 -9.03 -6.95 17.66
C VAL A 268 -10.56 -7.06 17.65
N VAL A 269 -11.10 -7.90 18.53
CA VAL A 269 -12.52 -7.88 18.91
C VAL A 269 -12.57 -7.55 20.40
N ALA A 270 -12.97 -6.32 20.72
CA ALA A 270 -13.16 -5.92 22.11
C ALA A 270 -14.51 -6.46 22.63
N LEU A 271 -14.45 -6.95 23.85
CA LEU A 271 -15.56 -7.40 24.68
C LEU A 271 -15.92 -6.25 25.62
N PHE A 272 -17.21 -6.10 25.89
CA PHE A 272 -17.76 -5.11 26.82
C PHE A 272 -18.88 -5.77 27.62
N PRO A 273 -19.14 -5.33 28.86
CA PRO A 273 -18.67 -4.09 29.51
C PRO A 273 -17.26 -4.14 30.13
N VAL A 274 -16.71 -5.32 30.40
CA VAL A 274 -15.32 -5.44 30.92
C VAL A 274 -14.35 -5.29 29.74
N PRO A 275 -13.34 -4.40 29.79
CA PRO A 275 -12.55 -4.00 28.62
C PRO A 275 -11.50 -5.06 28.31
N CYS A 276 -11.98 -6.17 27.77
CA CYS A 276 -11.16 -7.26 27.31
C CYS A 276 -11.20 -7.32 25.80
N TYR A 277 -10.26 -8.02 25.21
CA TYR A 277 -10.30 -8.30 23.79
C TYR A 277 -9.74 -9.69 23.53
N PHE A 278 -10.05 -10.19 22.36
CA PHE A 278 -9.35 -11.32 21.79
C PHE A 278 -8.98 -11.00 20.34
N GLY A 279 -7.85 -11.53 19.89
CA GLY A 279 -7.46 -11.50 18.51
C GLY A 279 -8.13 -12.64 17.75
N ILE A 280 -8.77 -12.36 16.63
CA ILE A 280 -9.38 -13.40 15.79
C ILE A 280 -8.45 -13.90 14.67
N ASN A 281 -7.33 -13.21 14.45
CA ASN A 281 -6.42 -13.48 13.34
C ASN A 281 -5.25 -14.37 13.77
N ALA A 282 -4.02 -14.02 13.40
CA ALA A 282 -2.85 -14.82 13.77
C ALA A 282 -2.58 -14.71 15.28
N ALA A 283 -2.86 -13.55 15.88
CA ALA A 283 -2.68 -13.33 17.31
C ALA A 283 -3.56 -14.23 18.21
N GLY A 284 -4.72 -14.69 17.72
CA GLY A 284 -5.63 -15.55 18.51
C GLY A 284 -5.08 -16.93 18.83
N LYS A 285 -3.96 -17.33 18.20
CA LYS A 285 -3.27 -18.60 18.48
C LYS A 285 -2.08 -18.44 19.43
N LEU A 286 -1.79 -17.22 19.85
CA LEU A 286 -0.65 -16.92 20.71
C LEU A 286 -1.00 -17.14 22.18
N SER A 287 0.03 -17.29 23.00
CA SER A 287 -0.16 -17.23 24.46
C SER A 287 -0.64 -15.84 24.89
N LYS A 288 -1.30 -15.76 26.05
CA LYS A 288 -1.81 -14.48 26.62
C LYS A 288 -0.71 -13.40 26.68
N ASN A 289 0.48 -13.74 27.16
CA ASN A 289 1.60 -12.78 27.26
C ASN A 289 2.06 -12.27 25.89
N GLN A 290 2.14 -13.15 24.89
CA GLN A 290 2.51 -12.75 23.52
C GLN A 290 1.44 -11.87 22.89
N GLN A 291 0.16 -12.20 23.09
CA GLN A 291 -0.93 -11.41 22.54
C GLN A 291 -1.01 -10.03 23.20
N ALA A 292 -0.79 -9.91 24.51
CA ALA A 292 -0.63 -8.63 25.21
C ALA A 292 0.52 -7.81 24.62
N PHE A 293 1.70 -8.43 24.45
CA PHE A 293 2.87 -7.78 23.83
C PHE A 293 2.54 -7.22 22.44
N TYR A 294 1.93 -8.03 21.57
CA TYR A 294 1.57 -7.57 20.23
C TYR A 294 0.50 -6.49 20.24
N PHE A 295 -0.42 -6.48 21.21
CA PHE A 295 -1.34 -5.36 21.37
C PHE A 295 -0.62 -4.07 21.72
N PHE A 296 0.33 -4.09 22.67
CA PHE A 296 1.14 -2.91 22.98
C PHE A 296 1.95 -2.43 21.77
N VAL A 297 2.50 -3.35 20.97
CA VAL A 297 3.15 -3.02 19.69
C VAL A 297 2.17 -2.40 18.70
N GLY A 298 0.93 -2.89 18.65
CA GLY A 298 -0.15 -2.32 17.84
C GLY A 298 -0.50 -0.89 18.27
N VAL A 299 -0.68 -0.64 19.56
CA VAL A 299 -0.92 0.71 20.09
C VAL A 299 0.28 1.62 19.82
N PHE A 300 1.51 1.14 20.02
CA PHE A 300 2.73 1.88 19.68
C PHE A 300 2.79 2.26 18.19
N SER A 301 2.38 1.35 17.30
CA SER A 301 2.31 1.64 15.86
C SER A 301 1.28 2.73 15.51
N LEU A 302 0.15 2.76 16.22
CA LEU A 302 -0.87 3.82 16.08
C LEU A 302 -0.33 5.18 16.57
N ILE A 303 0.41 5.19 17.68
CA ILE A 303 1.06 6.40 18.20
C ILE A 303 2.12 6.88 17.20
N GLY A 304 2.92 5.97 16.64
CA GLY A 304 3.91 6.30 15.61
C GLY A 304 3.29 6.89 14.35
N LYS A 305 2.18 6.32 13.86
CA LYS A 305 1.40 6.86 12.73
C LYS A 305 0.87 8.26 13.03
N SER A 306 0.24 8.45 14.19
CA SER A 306 -0.28 9.76 14.61
C SER A 306 0.83 10.79 14.76
N SER A 307 1.97 10.38 15.33
CA SER A 307 3.16 11.22 15.48
C SER A 307 3.71 11.63 14.11
N ALA A 308 3.80 10.71 13.15
CA ALA A 308 4.28 11.01 11.80
C ALA A 308 3.42 12.09 11.10
N LEU A 309 2.10 12.07 11.31
CA LEU A 309 1.20 13.11 10.81
C LEU A 309 1.43 14.46 11.51
N VAL A 310 1.59 14.48 12.84
CA VAL A 310 1.94 15.69 13.60
C VAL A 310 3.28 16.27 13.13
N MET A 311 4.28 15.42 12.88
CA MET A 311 5.58 15.85 12.36
C MET A 311 5.46 16.49 10.97
N GLN A 312 4.57 15.99 10.10
CA GLN A 312 4.26 16.62 8.82
C GLN A 312 3.61 18.00 9.01
N LEU A 313 2.64 18.11 9.93
CA LEU A 313 1.99 19.38 10.27
C LEU A 313 3.01 20.40 10.78
N GLU A 314 3.85 20.00 11.73
CA GLU A 314 4.90 20.84 12.32
C GLU A 314 5.91 21.30 11.27
N TYR A 315 6.41 20.39 10.43
CA TYR A 315 7.33 20.74 9.36
C TYR A 315 6.72 21.78 8.40
N ARG A 316 5.43 21.65 8.11
CA ARG A 316 4.70 22.61 7.26
C ARG A 316 4.47 23.93 7.95
N TYR A 317 4.17 23.91 9.23
CA TYR A 317 4.11 25.10 10.06
C TYR A 317 5.46 25.84 10.05
N GLN A 318 6.58 25.15 10.27
CA GLN A 318 7.93 25.74 10.18
C GLN A 318 8.20 26.40 8.82
N GLN A 319 7.82 25.74 7.73
CA GLN A 319 7.96 26.27 6.36
C GLN A 319 7.04 27.47 6.08
N SER A 320 5.89 27.54 6.76
CA SER A 320 4.95 28.65 6.63
C SER A 320 5.40 29.91 7.35
N LEU A 321 6.36 29.83 8.27
CA LEU A 321 6.81 30.96 9.08
C LEU A 321 7.91 31.78 8.39
N GLY A 322 7.92 33.08 8.64
CA GLY A 322 8.93 34.00 8.11
C GLY A 322 10.33 33.63 8.59
N SER A 323 11.36 34.05 7.84
CA SER A 323 12.77 33.78 8.20
C SER A 323 13.17 34.40 9.55
N THR A 324 12.48 35.46 9.98
CA THR A 324 12.69 36.14 11.27
C THR A 324 11.98 35.47 12.45
N SER A 325 11.18 34.42 12.21
CA SER A 325 10.48 33.73 13.30
C SER A 325 11.47 33.05 14.23
N THR A 326 11.38 33.38 15.52
CA THR A 326 12.17 32.77 16.59
C THR A 326 12.05 31.24 16.60
N TYR A 327 10.84 30.71 16.41
CA TYR A 327 10.62 29.26 16.37
C TYR A 327 11.34 28.59 15.20
N ARG A 328 11.28 29.20 14.00
CA ARG A 328 12.00 28.71 12.81
C ARG A 328 13.51 28.79 13.01
N PHE A 329 14.01 29.85 13.64
CA PHE A 329 15.42 30.02 13.97
C PHE A 329 15.90 28.92 14.93
N TYR A 330 15.19 28.69 16.04
CA TYR A 330 15.52 27.64 17.00
C TYR A 330 15.52 26.24 16.36
N CYS A 331 14.49 25.92 15.56
CA CYS A 331 14.42 24.62 14.90
C CYS A 331 15.56 24.43 13.90
N ASN A 332 15.91 25.45 13.11
CA ASN A 332 17.00 25.35 12.15
C ASN A 332 18.39 25.31 12.80
N LEU A 333 18.57 25.98 13.94
CA LEU A 333 19.88 26.04 14.60
C LEU A 333 20.17 24.79 15.42
N TYR A 334 19.20 24.32 16.22
CA TYR A 334 19.42 23.24 17.19
C TYR A 334 18.86 21.89 16.74
N ILE A 335 17.87 21.88 15.85
CA ILE A 335 17.08 20.69 15.49
C ILE A 335 17.25 20.40 13.99
N THR A 336 18.49 20.16 13.57
CA THR A 336 18.80 19.73 12.19
C THR A 336 19.60 18.43 12.14
N GLY A 337 19.42 17.69 11.04
CA GLY A 337 20.16 16.45 10.79
C GLY A 337 19.83 15.35 11.80
N LYS A 338 20.86 14.81 12.46
CA LYS A 338 20.71 13.70 13.42
C LYS A 338 19.94 14.09 14.68
N MET A 339 20.11 15.32 15.15
CA MET A 339 19.42 15.81 16.36
C MET A 339 17.91 15.93 16.15
N GLU A 340 17.48 16.29 14.95
CA GLU A 340 16.06 16.32 14.58
C GLU A 340 15.41 14.94 14.71
N PHE A 341 16.09 13.91 14.22
CA PHE A 341 15.60 12.53 14.35
C PHE A 341 15.53 12.09 15.82
N LEU A 342 16.58 12.36 16.60
CA LEU A 342 16.63 11.99 18.02
C LEU A 342 15.54 12.69 18.82
N PHE A 343 15.35 14.00 18.61
CA PHE A 343 14.31 14.78 19.27
C PHE A 343 12.91 14.23 18.95
N ARG A 344 12.63 13.97 17.66
CA ARG A 344 11.35 13.40 17.21
C ARG A 344 11.10 12.01 17.78
N ALA A 345 12.12 11.15 17.83
CA ALA A 345 12.04 9.84 18.47
C ALA A 345 11.76 9.96 19.98
N ALA A 346 12.42 10.89 20.66
CA ALA A 346 12.20 11.15 22.09
C ALA A 346 10.78 11.65 22.37
N VAL A 347 10.25 12.56 21.55
CA VAL A 347 8.85 13.04 21.66
C VAL A 347 7.87 11.89 21.44
N GLN A 348 8.06 11.07 20.41
CA GLN A 348 7.23 9.89 20.16
C GLN A 348 7.29 8.90 21.33
N LEU A 349 8.47 8.65 21.89
CA LEU A 349 8.66 7.79 23.04
C LEU A 349 7.95 8.35 24.28
N ALA A 350 8.04 9.66 24.52
CA ALA A 350 7.34 10.33 25.63
C ALA A 350 5.82 10.16 25.51
N PHE A 351 5.23 10.41 24.33
CA PHE A 351 3.80 10.14 24.10
C PHE A 351 3.45 8.67 24.31
N SER A 352 4.32 7.75 23.87
CA SER A 352 4.13 6.32 24.05
C SER A 352 4.11 5.94 25.53
N VAL A 353 5.05 6.47 26.33
CA VAL A 353 5.08 6.26 27.78
C VAL A 353 3.80 6.81 28.41
N VAL A 354 3.40 8.05 28.11
CA VAL A 354 2.18 8.66 28.68
C VAL A 354 0.92 7.85 28.37
N ILE A 355 0.77 7.38 27.13
CA ILE A 355 -0.42 6.63 26.71
C ILE A 355 -0.42 5.19 27.23
N LEU A 356 0.73 4.51 27.24
CA LEU A 356 0.81 3.09 27.61
C LEU A 356 0.91 2.86 29.11
N THR A 357 1.44 3.82 29.88
CA THR A 357 1.64 3.66 31.33
C THR A 357 0.36 3.28 32.08
N PRO A 358 -0.82 3.91 31.85
CA PRO A 358 -2.06 3.50 32.50
C PRO A 358 -2.42 2.03 32.25
N PHE A 359 -2.26 1.54 31.01
CA PHE A 359 -2.54 0.14 30.69
C PHE A 359 -1.60 -0.84 31.40
N VAL A 360 -0.35 -0.44 31.65
CA VAL A 360 0.64 -1.27 32.34
C VAL A 360 0.44 -1.26 33.86
N ILE A 361 0.21 -0.08 34.45
CA ILE A 361 0.02 0.08 35.90
C ILE A 361 -1.27 -0.60 36.37
N PHE A 362 -2.35 -0.45 35.60
CA PHE A 362 -3.67 -0.99 35.95
C PHE A 362 -3.95 -2.35 35.29
N PHE A 363 -2.91 -3.08 34.87
CA PHE A 363 -3.06 -4.37 34.23
C PHE A 363 -3.63 -5.41 35.24
N PRO A 364 -4.84 -5.94 35.03
CA PRO A 364 -5.52 -6.73 36.04
C PRO A 364 -5.05 -8.19 36.09
N ASN A 365 -5.36 -8.87 37.20
CA ASN A 365 -5.27 -10.33 37.27
C ASN A 365 -6.27 -10.95 36.27
N GLN A 366 -5.74 -11.61 35.24
CA GLN A 366 -6.53 -12.11 34.12
C GLN A 366 -7.52 -13.20 34.53
N GLU A 367 -7.16 -14.06 35.47
CA GLU A 367 -8.02 -15.19 35.88
C GLU A 367 -9.29 -14.69 36.59
N GLU A 368 -9.12 -13.75 37.52
CA GLU A 368 -10.23 -13.12 38.24
C GLU A 368 -11.19 -12.38 37.30
N GLN A 369 -10.64 -11.62 36.34
CA GLN A 369 -11.47 -10.89 35.37
C GLN A 369 -12.20 -11.81 34.40
N LEU A 370 -11.57 -12.91 33.95
CA LEU A 370 -12.22 -13.88 33.07
C LEU A 370 -13.34 -14.63 33.80
N ASN A 371 -13.14 -15.00 35.07
CA ASN A 371 -14.19 -15.61 35.90
C ASN A 371 -15.36 -14.64 36.11
N MET A 372 -15.06 -13.35 36.36
CA MET A 372 -16.08 -12.31 36.45
C MET A 372 -16.88 -12.20 35.14
N ILE A 373 -16.22 -12.14 33.98
CA ILE A 373 -16.88 -12.06 32.67
C ILE A 373 -17.77 -13.26 32.39
N ALA A 374 -17.28 -14.47 32.68
CA ALA A 374 -18.06 -15.68 32.52
C ALA A 374 -19.32 -15.69 33.41
N SER A 375 -19.26 -15.06 34.59
CA SER A 375 -20.42 -14.94 35.48
C SER A 375 -21.47 -13.90 35.05
N LEU A 376 -21.09 -12.91 34.22
CA LEU A 376 -21.97 -11.81 33.82
C LEU A 376 -22.94 -12.17 32.69
N ASP A 377 -22.50 -13.00 31.73
CA ASP A 377 -23.29 -13.37 30.56
C ASP A 377 -22.86 -14.74 30.03
N SER A 378 -23.81 -15.64 29.80
CA SER A 378 -23.54 -16.99 29.27
C SER A 378 -22.94 -16.97 27.86
N VAL A 379 -23.22 -15.94 27.06
CA VAL A 379 -22.59 -15.76 25.74
C VAL A 379 -21.12 -15.39 25.89
N LEU A 380 -20.79 -14.53 26.86
CA LEU A 380 -19.39 -14.17 27.13
C LEU A 380 -18.63 -15.34 27.75
N ALA A 381 -19.26 -16.13 28.63
CA ALA A 381 -18.69 -17.37 29.17
C ALA A 381 -18.27 -18.32 28.03
N ASN A 382 -19.16 -18.56 27.07
CA ASN A 382 -18.84 -19.38 25.90
C ASN A 382 -17.69 -18.79 25.06
N ILE A 383 -17.56 -17.47 24.97
CA ILE A 383 -16.41 -16.84 24.29
C ILE A 383 -15.12 -17.07 25.07
N VAL A 384 -15.13 -16.91 26.40
CA VAL A 384 -13.96 -17.15 27.25
C VAL A 384 -13.49 -18.60 27.14
N ASP A 385 -14.43 -19.55 27.15
CA ASP A 385 -14.13 -20.99 27.03
C ASP A 385 -13.59 -21.35 25.63
N THR A 386 -14.14 -20.73 24.58
CA THR A 386 -13.73 -21.02 23.20
C THR A 386 -12.50 -20.24 22.73
N GLN A 387 -12.15 -19.13 23.39
CA GLN A 387 -11.05 -18.24 23.04
C GLN A 387 -10.06 -18.10 24.20
N PRO A 388 -9.09 -19.02 24.37
CA PRO A 388 -8.14 -18.96 25.49
C PRO A 388 -7.22 -17.71 25.48
N GLY A 389 -7.23 -16.95 24.37
CA GLY A 389 -6.51 -15.68 24.20
C GLY A 389 -7.30 -14.43 24.63
N VAL A 390 -8.38 -14.53 25.39
CA VAL A 390 -9.01 -13.31 25.95
C VAL A 390 -8.05 -12.64 26.95
N ILE A 391 -7.85 -11.33 26.79
CA ILE A 391 -7.02 -10.50 27.68
C ILE A 391 -7.80 -9.25 28.08
N CYS A 392 -7.76 -8.92 29.36
CA CYS A 392 -8.41 -7.77 29.98
C CYS A 392 -7.41 -6.67 30.33
N PHE A 393 -7.80 -5.41 30.13
CA PHE A 393 -6.92 -4.25 30.35
C PHE A 393 -7.28 -3.39 31.56
N ALA A 394 -8.42 -3.62 32.19
CA ALA A 394 -8.79 -2.97 33.44
C ALA A 394 -9.49 -3.98 34.36
N ALA A 395 -9.37 -3.76 35.66
CA ALA A 395 -10.07 -4.55 36.66
C ALA A 395 -11.52 -4.07 36.83
N GLY A 396 -12.47 -4.99 36.81
CA GLY A 396 -13.89 -4.70 37.04
C GLY A 396 -14.54 -3.90 35.91
N THR A 397 -15.58 -3.14 36.25
CA THR A 397 -16.37 -2.36 35.30
C THR A 397 -15.96 -0.89 35.23
N ASP A 398 -15.15 -0.40 36.18
CA ASP A 398 -14.66 0.98 36.14
C ASP A 398 -13.39 1.06 35.30
N VAL A 399 -13.61 1.31 34.01
CA VAL A 399 -12.56 1.41 32.99
C VAL A 399 -12.02 2.84 32.85
N THR A 400 -12.58 3.79 33.62
CA THR A 400 -12.39 5.22 33.41
C THR A 400 -10.92 5.60 33.49
N LEU A 401 -10.21 5.14 34.53
CA LEU A 401 -8.81 5.50 34.76
C LEU A 401 -7.86 5.04 33.63
N VAL A 402 -8.14 3.90 33.00
CA VAL A 402 -7.31 3.34 31.94
C VAL A 402 -7.58 4.02 30.60
N PHE A 403 -8.86 4.27 30.28
CA PHE A 403 -9.26 4.75 28.96
C PHE A 403 -9.41 6.27 28.87
N ILE A 404 -9.54 7.01 29.98
CA ILE A 404 -9.74 8.47 29.95
C ILE A 404 -8.54 9.18 29.32
N THR A 405 -7.32 8.82 29.71
CA THR A 405 -6.07 9.44 29.22
C THR A 405 -5.93 9.33 27.70
N PRO A 406 -5.94 8.12 27.09
CA PRO A 406 -5.86 8.00 25.63
C PRO A 406 -7.06 8.64 24.92
N THR A 407 -8.27 8.56 25.48
CA THR A 407 -9.47 9.17 24.89
C THR A 407 -9.36 10.68 24.81
N VAL A 408 -8.93 11.34 25.90
CA VAL A 408 -8.76 12.80 25.95
C VAL A 408 -7.66 13.24 24.97
N ILE A 409 -6.52 12.54 24.93
CA ILE A 409 -5.43 12.86 24.00
C ILE A 409 -5.92 12.77 22.55
N ILE A 410 -6.59 11.68 22.18
CA ILE A 410 -7.11 11.48 20.82
C ILE A 410 -8.22 12.49 20.49
N ALA A 411 -9.04 12.89 21.47
CA ALA A 411 -10.09 13.88 21.26
C ALA A 411 -9.54 15.29 21.03
N ILE A 412 -8.45 15.67 21.71
CA ILE A 412 -7.83 17.00 21.60
C ILE A 412 -6.99 17.14 20.31
N LEU A 413 -6.36 16.05 19.85
CA LEU A 413 -5.43 16.06 18.71
C LEU A 413 -6.00 16.70 17.41
N PRO A 414 -7.26 16.41 16.98
CA PRO A 414 -7.90 17.09 15.86
C PRO A 414 -7.89 18.61 15.97
N PHE A 415 -8.23 19.14 17.15
CA PHE A 415 -8.37 20.58 17.37
C PHE A 415 -7.01 21.27 17.32
N ILE A 416 -5.98 20.65 17.91
CA ILE A 416 -4.60 21.13 17.81
C ILE A 416 -4.16 21.13 16.35
N GLY A 417 -4.37 20.03 15.63
CA GLY A 417 -3.95 19.92 14.23
C GLY A 417 -4.67 20.91 13.31
N LEU A 418 -5.99 21.09 13.46
CA LEU A 418 -6.76 22.11 12.72
C LEU A 418 -6.29 23.53 13.04
N SER A 419 -5.95 23.80 14.31
CA SER A 419 -5.42 25.10 14.72
C SER A 419 -4.06 25.37 14.07
N ILE A 420 -3.14 24.40 14.08
CA ILE A 420 -1.83 24.50 13.41
C ILE A 420 -2.02 24.71 11.91
N LEU A 421 -2.93 23.97 11.27
CA LEU A 421 -3.26 24.14 9.84
C LEU A 421 -3.82 25.54 9.55
N GLY A 422 -4.74 26.03 10.38
CA GLY A 422 -5.35 27.35 10.25
C GLY A 422 -4.32 28.48 10.38
N VAL A 423 -3.45 28.40 11.39
CA VAL A 423 -2.35 29.36 11.58
C VAL A 423 -1.36 29.28 10.41
N SER A 424 -0.99 28.09 9.97
CA SER A 424 -0.09 27.90 8.83
C SER A 424 -0.67 28.47 7.54
N TYR A 425 -1.95 28.24 7.28
CA TYR A 425 -2.68 28.77 6.13
C TYR A 425 -2.70 30.30 6.15
N SER A 426 -3.02 30.89 7.30
CA SER A 426 -2.99 32.34 7.50
C SER A 426 -1.59 32.91 7.26
N SER A 427 -0.56 32.26 7.81
CA SER A 427 0.83 32.69 7.65
C SER A 427 1.30 32.65 6.18
N ILE A 428 0.99 31.57 5.43
CA ILE A 428 1.30 31.47 3.99
C ILE A 428 0.62 32.59 3.20
N LYS A 429 -0.61 32.97 3.57
CA LYS A 429 -1.35 34.06 2.90
C LYS A 429 -0.78 35.45 3.17
N GLN A 430 -0.27 35.68 4.39
CA GLN A 430 0.30 36.97 4.77
C GLN A 430 1.71 37.19 4.20
N GLN A 431 2.44 36.11 3.89
CA GLN A 431 3.80 36.23 3.37
C GLN A 431 3.84 36.53 1.87
N HIS A 432 4.67 37.52 1.50
CA HIS A 432 4.95 37.89 0.12
C HIS A 432 5.91 36.89 -0.56
N HIS A 433 5.44 35.67 -0.80
CA HIS A 433 6.19 34.67 -1.56
C HIS A 433 6.11 34.92 -3.08
N ALA A 434 7.15 34.50 -3.80
CA ALA A 434 7.06 34.37 -5.25
C ALA A 434 5.87 33.48 -5.64
N LYS A 435 5.13 33.86 -6.70
CA LYS A 435 3.91 33.16 -7.16
C LYS A 435 4.09 31.64 -7.31
N LYS A 436 5.27 31.18 -7.73
CA LYS A 436 5.61 29.75 -7.86
C LYS A 436 5.66 29.05 -6.50
N THR A 437 6.39 29.62 -5.53
CA THR A 437 6.54 29.10 -4.18
C THR A 437 5.20 29.09 -3.44
N PHE A 438 4.42 30.18 -3.57
CA PHE A 438 3.09 30.27 -2.98
C PHE A 438 2.18 29.13 -3.47
N ARG A 439 2.12 28.90 -4.79
CA ARG A 439 1.34 27.79 -5.38
C ARG A 439 1.79 26.43 -4.88
N LEU A 440 3.11 26.22 -4.76
CA LEU A 440 3.67 24.97 -4.24
C LEU A 440 3.28 24.75 -2.76
N GLN A 441 3.44 25.76 -1.91
CA GLN A 441 3.09 25.70 -0.49
C GLN A 441 1.58 25.47 -0.30
N MET A 442 0.73 26.17 -1.05
CA MET A 442 -0.72 25.98 -0.99
C MET A 442 -1.16 24.59 -1.45
N MET A 443 -0.53 24.04 -2.50
CA MET A 443 -0.81 22.67 -2.94
C MET A 443 -0.48 21.64 -1.86
N LEU A 444 0.68 21.80 -1.21
CA LEU A 444 1.12 20.88 -0.15
C LEU A 444 0.29 21.05 1.12
N MET A 445 -0.12 22.28 1.45
CA MET A 445 -1.06 22.57 2.53
C MET A 445 -2.42 21.92 2.30
N ASN A 446 -2.98 22.04 1.09
CA ASN A 446 -4.25 21.41 0.75
C ASN A 446 -4.15 19.88 0.82
N SER A 447 -3.05 19.30 0.33
CA SER A 447 -2.80 17.86 0.46
C SER A 447 -2.82 17.44 1.93
N LEU A 448 -2.07 18.14 2.78
CA LEU A 448 -1.98 17.83 4.21
C LEU A 448 -3.33 18.02 4.94
N PHE A 449 -4.09 19.06 4.59
CA PHE A 449 -5.45 19.26 5.11
C PHE A 449 -6.35 18.07 4.78
N VAL A 450 -6.36 17.60 3.53
CA VAL A 450 -7.19 16.44 3.16
C VAL A 450 -6.72 15.17 3.85
N GLN A 451 -5.41 14.92 3.94
CA GLN A 451 -4.88 13.77 4.69
C GLN A 451 -5.29 13.83 6.17
N PHE A 452 -5.27 15.03 6.77
CA PHE A 452 -5.71 15.23 8.15
C PHE A 452 -7.22 14.97 8.30
N VAL A 453 -8.06 15.41 7.36
CA VAL A 453 -9.49 15.07 7.34
C VAL A 453 -9.70 13.57 7.21
N VAL A 454 -8.95 12.87 6.34
CA VAL A 454 -8.99 11.41 6.24
C VAL A 454 -8.59 10.76 7.56
N ALA A 455 -7.55 11.24 8.22
CA ALA A 455 -7.15 10.76 9.55
C ALA A 455 -8.25 10.96 10.60
N ILE A 456 -8.92 12.12 10.61
CA ILE A 456 -10.05 12.35 11.52
C ILE A 456 -11.16 11.32 11.26
N MET A 457 -11.59 11.20 9.99
CA MET A 457 -12.76 10.38 9.62
C MET A 457 -12.51 8.87 9.75
N PHE A 458 -11.32 8.40 9.37
CA PHE A 458 -11.02 6.97 9.25
C PHE A 458 -10.21 6.40 10.42
N MET A 459 -9.61 7.25 11.26
CA MET A 459 -8.77 6.79 12.37
C MET A 459 -9.21 7.39 13.71
N ILE A 460 -9.35 8.72 13.82
CA ILE A 460 -9.64 9.36 15.12
C ILE A 460 -11.09 9.10 15.55
N VAL A 461 -12.08 9.33 14.68
CA VAL A 461 -13.49 9.10 15.02
C VAL A 461 -13.73 7.63 15.38
N PRO A 462 -13.32 6.64 14.56
CA PRO A 462 -13.38 5.23 14.95
C PRO A 462 -12.63 4.92 16.26
N GLY A 463 -11.48 5.55 16.50
CA GLY A 463 -10.72 5.39 17.75
C GLY A 463 -11.43 5.95 18.97
N LEU A 464 -12.10 7.10 18.85
CA LEU A 464 -12.92 7.68 19.91
C LEU A 464 -14.12 6.80 20.21
N PHE A 465 -14.74 6.18 19.20
CA PHE A 465 -15.76 5.17 19.45
C PHE A 465 -15.18 3.96 20.17
N PHE A 466 -14.02 3.44 19.75
CA PHE A 466 -13.38 2.28 20.37
C PHE A 466 -13.00 2.52 21.85
N LEU A 467 -12.46 3.70 22.16
CA LEU A 467 -11.97 4.03 23.50
C LEU A 467 -13.03 4.68 24.41
N GLY A 468 -13.95 5.46 23.83
CA GLY A 468 -15.00 6.16 24.57
C GLY A 468 -16.23 5.30 24.87
N ALA A 469 -16.54 4.33 24.00
CA ALA A 469 -17.62 3.39 24.24
C ALA A 469 -17.57 2.63 25.58
N PRO A 470 -16.40 2.11 26.02
CA PRO A 470 -16.27 1.54 27.37
C PRO A 470 -16.71 2.50 28.47
N ILE A 471 -16.27 3.75 28.40
CA ILE A 471 -16.54 4.79 29.40
C ILE A 471 -18.04 5.09 29.48
N LEU A 472 -18.73 5.02 28.33
CA LEU A 472 -20.18 5.23 28.24
C LEU A 472 -21.01 3.98 28.56
N GLY A 473 -20.41 2.83 28.84
CA GLY A 473 -21.11 1.59 29.20
C GLY A 473 -21.97 1.00 28.06
N LEU A 474 -21.57 1.20 26.80
CA LEU A 474 -22.40 0.79 25.66
C LEU A 474 -22.37 -0.75 25.45
N ARG A 475 -23.54 -1.41 25.57
CA ARG A 475 -23.66 -2.88 25.64
C ARG A 475 -23.45 -3.63 24.31
N ASN A 476 -23.81 -3.06 23.16
CA ASN A 476 -23.74 -3.72 21.84
C ASN A 476 -22.39 -3.51 21.10
N MET A 477 -21.35 -3.19 21.86
CA MET A 477 -20.10 -2.68 21.28
C MET A 477 -19.25 -3.67 20.50
N PRO A 478 -19.20 -4.98 20.77
CA PRO A 478 -18.40 -5.91 19.96
C PRO A 478 -18.77 -5.85 18.47
N ARG A 479 -20.06 -5.71 18.14
CA ARG A 479 -20.51 -5.55 16.74
C ARG A 479 -20.06 -4.21 16.17
N VAL A 480 -20.28 -3.11 16.91
CA VAL A 480 -19.90 -1.76 16.48
C VAL A 480 -18.40 -1.67 16.22
N ILE A 481 -17.58 -2.24 17.10
CA ILE A 481 -16.13 -2.26 16.96
C ILE A 481 -15.70 -2.89 15.64
N VAL A 482 -16.26 -4.06 15.31
CA VAL A 482 -15.98 -4.75 14.05
C VAL A 482 -16.25 -3.84 12.86
N TYR A 483 -17.36 -3.11 12.85
CA TYR A 483 -17.65 -2.12 11.80
C TYR A 483 -16.67 -0.94 11.81
N THR A 484 -16.34 -0.40 12.98
CA THR A 484 -15.40 0.74 13.11
C THR A 484 -13.96 0.36 12.79
N PHE A 485 -13.59 -0.92 12.84
CA PHE A 485 -12.26 -1.40 12.51
C PHE A 485 -11.95 -1.34 11.01
N PHE A 486 -12.98 -1.36 10.16
CA PHE A 486 -12.79 -1.29 8.71
C PHE A 486 -12.29 0.09 8.23
N PRO A 487 -12.86 1.22 8.69
CA PRO A 487 -12.26 2.54 8.50
C PRO A 487 -10.77 2.59 8.85
N PHE A 488 -10.34 1.98 9.96
CA PHE A 488 -8.93 1.97 10.36
C PHE A 488 -8.01 1.36 9.30
N LEU A 489 -8.39 0.22 8.72
CA LEU A 489 -7.60 -0.44 7.70
C LEU A 489 -7.67 0.23 6.32
N THR A 490 -8.77 0.91 6.02
CA THR A 490 -8.92 1.61 4.73
C THR A 490 -8.27 2.99 4.71
N HIS A 491 -8.01 3.57 5.90
CA HIS A 491 -7.35 4.86 6.06
C HIS A 491 -6.12 4.99 5.16
N THR A 492 -5.18 4.04 5.22
CA THR A 492 -3.89 4.14 4.52
C THR A 492 -4.05 4.14 3.01
N SER A 493 -4.95 3.32 2.46
CA SER A 493 -5.26 3.34 1.03
C SER A 493 -5.82 4.69 0.60
N ILE A 494 -6.74 5.25 1.37
CA ILE A 494 -7.34 6.56 1.06
C ILE A 494 -6.29 7.66 1.18
N ASP A 495 -5.46 7.63 2.22
CA ASP A 495 -4.35 8.58 2.41
C ASP A 495 -3.38 8.55 1.22
N CYS A 496 -3.00 7.35 0.76
CA CYS A 496 -2.17 7.16 -0.44
C CYS A 496 -2.83 7.77 -1.69
N LEU A 497 -4.14 7.53 -1.89
CA LEU A 497 -4.89 8.11 -3.00
C LEU A 497 -4.95 9.64 -2.91
N MET A 498 -5.11 10.20 -1.72
CA MET A 498 -5.13 11.65 -1.52
C MET A 498 -3.76 12.28 -1.79
N ILE A 499 -2.66 11.64 -1.36
CA ILE A 499 -1.29 12.05 -1.70
C ILE A 499 -1.11 12.12 -3.22
N LEU A 500 -1.47 11.04 -3.93
CA LEU A 500 -1.39 10.99 -5.39
C LEU A 500 -2.28 12.05 -6.03
N TYR A 501 -3.51 12.22 -5.55
CA TYR A 501 -4.48 13.15 -6.13
C TYR A 501 -4.10 14.62 -5.92
N PHE A 502 -3.55 15.02 -4.78
CA PHE A 502 -3.27 16.44 -4.49
C PHE A 502 -1.86 16.88 -4.87
N ILE A 503 -0.85 16.00 -4.81
CA ILE A 503 0.54 16.39 -5.09
C ILE A 503 0.83 16.32 -6.60
N ARG A 504 0.88 17.50 -7.23
CA ARG A 504 1.02 17.64 -8.68
C ARG A 504 2.27 16.96 -9.25
N PRO A 505 3.47 17.06 -8.65
CA PRO A 505 4.65 16.33 -9.14
C PRO A 505 4.39 14.84 -9.30
N TYR A 506 3.71 14.21 -8.34
CA TYR A 506 3.40 12.77 -8.40
C TYR A 506 2.36 12.45 -9.47
N ARG A 507 1.33 13.30 -9.63
CA ARG A 507 0.40 13.18 -10.78
C ARG A 507 1.09 13.39 -12.11
N GLN A 508 2.01 14.36 -12.19
CA GLN A 508 2.74 14.63 -13.40
C GLN A 508 3.72 13.51 -13.70
N LEU A 509 4.31 12.86 -12.69
CA LEU A 509 5.13 11.68 -12.87
C LEU A 509 4.27 10.54 -13.39
N LEU A 510 3.09 10.28 -12.79
CA LEU A 510 2.11 9.34 -13.35
C LEU A 510 1.78 9.69 -14.81
N VAL A 511 1.29 10.90 -15.06
CA VAL A 511 0.87 11.36 -16.39
C VAL A 511 2.02 11.41 -17.37
N ARG A 512 3.26 11.71 -16.97
CA ARG A 512 4.46 11.66 -17.83
C ARG A 512 4.85 10.22 -18.09
N SER A 513 4.83 9.34 -17.10
CA SER A 513 4.93 7.90 -17.31
C SER A 513 3.81 7.39 -18.24
N PHE A 514 2.66 8.09 -18.34
CA PHE A 514 1.61 7.86 -19.34
C PHE A 514 1.71 8.70 -20.63
N ARG A 515 2.52 9.77 -20.70
CA ARG A 515 2.63 10.73 -21.82
C ARG A 515 3.95 10.69 -22.55
N THR A 516 5.09 10.59 -21.87
CA THR A 516 6.36 10.16 -22.48
C THR A 516 6.07 8.90 -23.26
N PHE A 517 5.36 7.99 -22.61
CA PHE A 517 4.66 6.89 -23.21
C PHE A 517 3.87 7.23 -24.47
N ARG A 518 2.96 8.22 -24.45
CA ARG A 518 2.12 8.63 -25.59
C ARG A 518 2.81 9.47 -26.69
N ILE A 519 3.87 10.22 -26.40
CA ILE A 519 4.60 11.07 -27.38
C ILE A 519 5.68 10.27 -28.08
N THR A 520 6.37 9.41 -27.33
CA THR A 520 7.04 8.26 -27.93
C THR A 520 6.03 7.44 -28.72
N THR A 521 4.70 7.60 -28.48
CA THR A 521 3.62 7.11 -29.35
C THR A 521 3.19 7.85 -30.62
N SER A 522 3.71 9.03 -30.92
CA SER A 522 3.30 9.82 -32.10
C SER A 522 4.44 10.15 -33.07
N PHE A 523 5.71 10.03 -32.65
CA PHE A 523 6.86 10.40 -33.49
C PHE A 523 7.27 9.35 -34.54
N SER A 524 6.71 8.13 -34.55
CA SER A 524 7.01 7.13 -35.59
C SER A 524 6.09 7.19 -36.81
N HIS A 525 5.03 8.00 -36.78
CA HIS A 525 4.07 8.07 -37.90
C HIS A 525 4.34 9.24 -38.87
N GLU A 526 5.31 10.11 -38.57
CA GLU A 526 5.52 11.36 -39.30
C GLU A 526 7.02 11.67 -39.47
N SER A 527 7.72 10.91 -40.32
CA SER A 527 8.80 11.39 -41.22
C SER A 527 9.53 10.25 -41.95
N VAL A 528 8.91 9.70 -42.99
CA VAL A 528 9.63 9.54 -44.27
C VAL A 528 9.29 10.77 -45.10
N VAL A 529 9.84 11.92 -44.72
CA VAL A 529 9.98 13.02 -45.67
C VAL A 529 11.24 12.66 -46.46
N PRO A 530 11.15 12.38 -47.76
CA PRO A 530 12.33 12.08 -48.56
C PRO A 530 13.29 13.27 -48.45
N VAL A 531 14.52 12.97 -48.04
CA VAL A 531 15.65 13.89 -48.09
C VAL A 531 15.73 14.38 -49.54
N ARG A 532 15.24 15.59 -49.79
CA ARG A 532 15.47 16.28 -51.05
C ARG A 532 16.96 16.57 -51.08
N THR A 533 17.70 15.78 -51.84
CA THR A 533 19.09 16.02 -52.19
C THR A 533 19.22 17.41 -52.79
N THR A 534 19.53 18.41 -51.96
CA THR A 534 20.02 19.69 -52.42
C THR A 534 21.46 19.45 -52.88
N ASN A 535 21.62 19.44 -54.20
CA ASN A 535 22.92 19.39 -54.87
C ASN A 535 23.83 20.46 -54.27
N VAL A 536 24.93 20.00 -53.68
CA VAL A 536 26.06 20.85 -53.28
C VAL A 536 26.70 21.36 -54.57
N VAL A 537 26.39 22.60 -54.94
CA VAL A 537 27.13 23.32 -55.98
C VAL A 537 28.49 23.68 -55.40
N HIS A 538 29.53 22.99 -55.87
CA HIS A 538 30.91 23.37 -55.69
C HIS A 538 31.14 24.77 -56.28
N LEU A 539 31.29 25.78 -55.43
CA LEU A 539 31.89 27.06 -55.80
C LEU A 539 33.41 26.90 -55.77
N THR A 540 33.97 26.64 -56.95
CA THR A 540 35.40 26.75 -57.25
C THR A 540 35.82 28.22 -57.11
N ARG A 541 36.80 28.47 -56.23
CA ARG A 541 37.57 29.72 -56.19
C ARG A 541 38.58 29.67 -57.34
N ILE A 542 38.43 30.55 -58.32
CA ILE A 542 39.37 30.86 -59.40
C ILE A 542 40.31 31.99 -58.89
N PRO A 543 41.60 32.00 -59.28
CA PRO A 543 42.73 32.52 -58.47
C PRO A 543 42.77 34.02 -58.20
#